data_AF-A0A4Q3AF01-F1
#
_entry.id   AF-A0A4Q3AF01-F1
#
_cell.length_a   1.000
_cell.length_b   1.000
_cell.length_c   1.000
_cell.angle_alpha   90.00
_cell.angle_beta   90.00
_cell.angle_gamma   90.00
#
_symmetry.space_group_name_H-M   'P 1'
#
loop_
_entity.id
_entity.type
_entity.pdbx_description
1 polymer ?
#
loop_
_entity_poly.entity_id
_entity_poly.type
_entity_poly.pdbx_seq_one_letter_code
_entity_poly.pdbx_strand_id
1 'polypeptide(L)'
;MTVAGAELHYRALERLYASAPINALFASRLEITGEGRSRIVFDVTRDVFHAAGAAHGTIYFKMLDDAAFYAANSLATDRFLLTTS
;
A
#
# COMPACT_ATOMS: atom_id res chain seq x y z
N MET A 1 17.13 -4.71 14.51
CA MET A 1 15.83 -4.36 15.14
C MET A 1 15.34 -5.58 15.91
N THR A 2 14.77 -5.44 17.11
CA THR A 2 14.15 -6.58 17.80
C THR A 2 12.88 -6.97 17.05
N VAL A 3 12.47 -8.24 17.12
CA VAL A 3 11.23 -8.73 16.47
C VAL A 3 10.02 -7.87 16.89
N ALA A 4 9.96 -7.43 18.15
CA ALA A 4 8.91 -6.54 18.65
C ALA A 4 8.94 -5.13 18.03
N GLY A 5 10.12 -4.57 17.75
CA GLY A 5 10.25 -3.26 17.11
C GLY A 5 9.82 -3.30 15.64
N ALA A 6 10.13 -4.38 14.94
CA ALA A 6 9.71 -4.61 13.55
C ALA A 6 8.19 -4.62 13.42
N GLU A 7 7.55 -5.40 14.29
CA GLU A 7 6.11 -5.55 14.29
C GLU A 7 5.39 -4.22 14.55
N LEU A 8 5.87 -3.42 15.50
CA LEU A 8 5.30 -2.10 15.78
C LEU A 8 5.42 -1.14 14.59
N HIS A 9 6.57 -1.14 13.90
CA HIS A 9 6.77 -0.36 12.68
C HIS A 9 5.80 -0.77 11.57
N TYR A 10 5.64 -2.08 11.35
CA TYR A 10 4.73 -2.63 10.34
C TYR A 10 3.28 -2.22 10.59
N ARG A 11 2.81 -2.35 11.83
CA ARG A 11 1.45 -1.90 12.19
C ARG A 11 1.29 -0.38 12.07
N ALA A 12 2.35 0.40 12.26
CA ALA A 12 2.31 1.85 12.03
C ALA A 12 2.17 2.19 10.54
N LEU A 13 2.88 1.49 9.65
CA LEU A 13 2.76 1.64 8.20
C LEU A 13 1.35 1.28 7.71
N GLU A 14 0.76 0.19 8.22
CA GLU A 14 -0.62 -0.19 7.87
C GLU A 14 -1.65 0.85 8.31
N ARG A 15 -1.48 1.43 9.51
CA ARG A 15 -2.34 2.54 9.98
C ARG A 15 -2.15 3.80 9.13
N LEU A 16 -0.92 4.11 8.72
CA LEU A 16 -0.64 5.22 7.83
C LEU A 16 -1.39 5.05 6.50
N TYR A 17 -1.29 3.85 5.89
CA TYR A 17 -2.04 3.54 4.68
C TYR A 17 -3.55 3.71 4.87
N ALA A 18 -4.12 3.10 5.90
CA ALA A 18 -5.55 3.18 6.18
C ALA A 18 -6.06 4.61 6.40
N SER A 19 -5.18 5.54 6.84
CA SER A 19 -5.52 6.94 7.07
C SER A 19 -5.54 7.81 5.80
N ALA A 20 -5.00 7.33 4.68
CA ALA A 20 -4.89 8.12 3.46
C ALA A 20 -6.26 8.28 2.77
N PRO A 21 -6.79 9.51 2.59
CA PRO A 21 -8.12 9.72 2.00
C PRO A 21 -8.31 9.12 0.61
N ILE A 22 -7.23 9.01 -0.18
CA ILE A 22 -7.25 8.40 -1.51
C ILE A 22 -7.73 6.93 -1.49
N ASN A 23 -7.53 6.22 -0.38
CA ASN A 23 -7.96 4.83 -0.24
C ASN A 23 -9.49 4.69 -0.08
N ALA A 24 -10.22 5.78 0.14
CA ALA A 24 -11.68 5.79 0.06
C ALA A 24 -12.18 5.73 -1.40
N LEU A 25 -11.40 6.22 -2.37
CA LEU A 25 -11.70 6.13 -3.80
C LEU A 25 -11.34 4.75 -4.37
N PHE A 26 -10.42 4.06 -3.71
CA PHE A 26 -9.94 2.74 -4.10
C PHE A 26 -9.92 1.84 -2.86
N ALA A 27 -11.10 1.31 -2.51
CA ALA A 27 -11.27 0.49 -1.32
C ALA A 27 -10.24 -0.63 -1.26
N SER A 28 -9.38 -0.58 -0.24
CA SER A 28 -8.16 -1.38 -0.21
C SER A 28 -7.63 -1.60 1.20
N ARG A 29 -6.83 -2.66 1.36
CA ARG A 29 -6.14 -3.02 2.59
C ARG A 29 -4.68 -3.35 2.32
N LEU A 30 -3.80 -2.75 3.11
CA LEU A 30 -2.38 -3.09 3.19
C LEU A 30 -2.12 -4.07 4.33
N GLU A 31 -1.24 -5.03 4.08
CA GLU A 31 -0.60 -5.89 5.07
C GLU A 31 0.92 -5.87 4.84
N ILE A 32 1.71 -5.61 5.88
CA ILE A 32 3.16 -5.84 5.85
C ILE A 32 3.39 -7.26 6.33
N THR A 33 3.73 -8.16 5.40
CA THR A 33 3.88 -9.60 5.68
C THR A 33 5.26 -9.96 6.22
N GLY A 34 6.20 -9.02 6.16
CA GLY A 34 7.55 -9.14 6.69
C GLY A 34 8.49 -8.09 6.10
N GLU A 35 9.76 -8.19 6.45
CA GLU A 35 10.80 -7.29 5.96
C GLU A 35 10.91 -7.33 4.42
N GLY A 36 10.83 -6.15 3.81
CA GLY A 36 10.84 -5.99 2.35
C GLY A 36 9.59 -6.51 1.65
N ARG A 37 8.50 -6.81 2.37
CA ARG A 37 7.31 -7.47 1.81
C ARG A 37 6.02 -6.81 2.26
N SER A 38 5.23 -6.38 1.28
CA SER A 38 3.88 -5.88 1.47
C SER A 38 2.90 -6.66 0.59
N ARG A 39 1.63 -6.68 1.01
CA ARG A 39 0.51 -7.18 0.24
C ARG A 39 -0.60 -6.14 0.28
N ILE A 40 -1.14 -5.83 -0.89
CA ILE A 40 -2.29 -4.94 -1.03
C ILE A 40 -3.41 -5.70 -1.71
N VAL A 41 -4.61 -5.62 -1.16
CA VAL A 41 -5.85 -6.16 -1.74
C VAL A 41 -6.79 -5.00 -2.01
N PHE A 42 -7.33 -4.95 -3.24
CA PHE A 42 -8.30 -3.94 -3.68
C PHE A 42 -9.64 -4.62 -3.96
N ASP A 43 -10.72 -3.97 -3.54
CA ASP A 43 -12.07 -4.35 -3.95
C ASP A 43 -12.35 -3.71 -5.32
N VAL A 44 -12.49 -4.57 -6.33
CA VAL A 44 -12.72 -4.14 -7.71
C VAL A 44 -14.22 -4.13 -8.00
N THR A 45 -14.81 -2.94 -7.95
CA THR A 45 -16.21 -2.68 -8.32
C THR A 45 -16.30 -1.97 -9.68
N ARG A 46 -17.52 -1.80 -10.20
CA ARG A 46 -17.75 -1.09 -11.46
C ARG A 46 -17.35 0.39 -11.41
N ASP A 47 -17.21 0.96 -10.22
CA ASP A 47 -16.87 2.38 -10.02
C ASP A 47 -15.45 2.72 -10.53
N VAL A 48 -14.59 1.70 -10.67
CA VAL A 48 -13.21 1.84 -11.16
C VAL A 48 -13.00 1.21 -12.55
N PHE A 49 -14.08 0.94 -13.29
CA PHE A 49 -13.98 0.38 -14.63
C PHE A 49 -13.70 1.46 -15.68
N HIS A 50 -12.94 1.11 -16.71
CA HIS A 50 -12.86 1.90 -17.94
C HIS A 50 -14.07 1.64 -18.84
N ALA A 51 -14.22 2.41 -19.92
CA ALA A 51 -15.38 2.33 -20.84
C ALA A 51 -15.65 0.93 -21.44
N ALA A 52 -14.63 0.08 -21.62
CA ALA A 52 -14.80 -1.29 -22.08
C ALA A 52 -15.20 -2.31 -20.99
N GLY A 53 -15.57 -1.86 -19.79
CA GLY A 53 -16.18 -2.73 -18.76
C GLY A 53 -15.22 -3.59 -17.95
N ALA A 54 -13.94 -3.22 -17.86
CA ALA A 54 -12.93 -3.87 -17.01
C ALA A 54 -12.20 -2.83 -16.15
N ALA A 55 -11.48 -3.31 -15.12
CA ALA A 55 -10.70 -2.45 -14.23
C ALA A 55 -9.77 -1.49 -14.98
N HIS A 56 -9.82 -0.20 -14.62
CA HIS A 56 -9.03 0.85 -15.26
C HIS A 56 -7.54 0.73 -14.90
N GLY A 57 -6.65 1.12 -15.84
CA GLY A 57 -5.19 1.09 -15.65
C GLY A 57 -4.71 1.74 -14.34
N THR A 58 -5.34 2.86 -13.96
CA THR A 58 -5.07 3.62 -12.72
C THR A 58 -5.03 2.75 -11.47
N ILE A 59 -5.92 1.76 -11.33
CA ILE A 59 -5.93 0.94 -10.11
C ILE A 59 -4.71 0.02 -10.04
N TYR A 60 -4.28 -0.56 -11.17
CA TYR A 60 -3.07 -1.40 -11.21
C TYR A 60 -1.83 -0.59 -10.86
N PHE A 61 -1.70 0.62 -11.43
CA PHE A 61 -0.55 1.48 -11.15
C PHE A 61 -0.51 1.92 -9.69
N LYS A 62 -1.64 2.35 -9.12
CA LYS A 62 -1.73 2.68 -7.69
C LYS A 62 -1.34 1.49 -6.82
N MET A 63 -1.88 0.30 -7.10
CA MET A 63 -1.57 -0.90 -6.33
C MET A 63 -0.08 -1.25 -6.37
N LEU A 64 0.54 -1.19 -7.56
CA LEU A 64 1.96 -1.49 -7.73
C LEU A 64 2.85 -0.47 -7.02
N ASP A 65 2.55 0.82 -7.16
CA ASP A 65 3.29 1.90 -6.50
C ASP A 65 3.18 1.79 -4.97
N ASP A 66 1.96 1.68 -4.43
CA ASP A 66 1.75 1.53 -2.99
C ASP A 66 2.45 0.28 -2.44
N ALA A 67 2.32 -0.86 -3.12
CA ALA A 67 2.93 -2.11 -2.65
C ALA A 67 4.46 -1.96 -2.59
N ALA A 68 5.08 -1.44 -3.65
CA ALA A 68 6.52 -1.21 -3.68
C ALA A 68 6.95 -0.19 -2.61
N PHE A 69 6.22 0.91 -2.48
CA PHE A 69 6.47 1.96 -1.49
C PHE A 69 6.46 1.41 -0.06
N TYR A 70 5.46 0.61 0.30
CA TYR A 70 5.33 0.05 1.64
C TYR A 70 6.29 -1.12 1.90
N ALA A 71 6.62 -1.91 0.87
CA ALA A 71 7.70 -2.90 0.97
C ALA A 71 9.04 -2.22 1.26
N ALA A 72 9.35 -1.12 0.58
CA ALA A 72 10.57 -0.35 0.83
C ALA A 72 10.57 0.31 2.22
N ASN A 73 9.46 0.92 2.64
CA ASN A 73 9.36 1.53 3.98
C ASN A 73 9.43 0.51 5.10
N SER A 74 9.14 -0.78 4.86
CA SER A 74 9.38 -1.83 5.87
C SER A 74 10.86 -2.06 6.18
N LEU A 75 11.78 -1.62 5.31
CA LEU A 75 13.24 -1.71 5.47
C LEU A 75 13.84 -0.47 6.16
N ALA A 76 13.14 0.67 6.15
CA ALA A 76 13.61 1.95 6.68
C ALA A 76 12.80 2.37 7.90
N THR A 77 13.46 2.51 9.05
CA THR A 77 12.79 2.82 10.33
C THR A 77 13.12 4.20 10.89
N ASP A 78 14.12 4.87 10.33
CA ASP A 78 14.62 6.18 10.80
C ASP A 78 14.40 7.30 9.77
N ARG A 79 13.86 6.96 8.60
CA ARG A 79 13.58 7.88 7.50
C ARG A 79 12.21 7.54 6.91
N PHE A 80 11.62 8.54 6.27
CA PHE A 80 10.43 8.36 5.45
C PHE A 80 10.85 8.38 3.98
N LEU A 81 10.48 7.33 3.23
CA LEU A 81 10.81 7.25 1.82
C LEU A 81 9.79 8.03 0.98
N LEU A 82 10.22 8.51 -0.18
CA LEU A 82 9.38 9.18 -1.17
C LEU A 82 9.64 8.56 -2.54
N THR A 83 8.62 8.50 -3.38
CA THR A 83 8.76 8.14 -4.80
C THR A 83 9.20 9.37 -5.60
N THR A 84 10.16 9.20 -6.51
CA THR A 84 10.64 10.25 -7.44
C THR A 84 10.55 9.78 -8.88
N SER A 85 10.48 10.73 -9.82
CA SER A 85 10.47 10.55 -11.28
C SER A 85 11.76 11.01 -11.93
#